data_AF-A0A836AGS0-F1
#
_entry.id   AF-A0A836AGS0-F1
#
_cell.length_a   1.000
_cell.length_b   1.000
_cell.length_c   1.000
_cell.angle_alpha   90.00
_cell.angle_beta   90.00
_cell.angle_gamma   90.00
#
_symmetry.space_group_name_H-M   'P 1'
#
loop_
_entity.id
_entity.type
_entity.pdbx_description
1 polymer ?
#
loop_
_entity_poly.entity_id
_entity_poly.type
_entity_poly.pdbx_seq_one_letter_code
_entity_poly.pdbx_strand_id
1 'polypeptide(L)'
;MAIPAPSIMLVPPHPSSQEDPIHISCMAPRGFTGANFTLYQDGEVVELLKAPKDQLRVIFNLSGGSREVRGGPFCCQYSVLGENRQPQLSNLSEPVHVSFPVPTWILALSLSLAGVALLLFGLVTIALIIRKVKVKNLNKKRERESCWVNIATTDMSFDNSLFTIMKMTSEEDAANLDTPSGSTETPGPRKRPTSTSSSPEPPEFSTFRAC
;
A
#
# COMPACT_ATOMS: atom_id res chain seq x y z
N MET A 1 50.34 14.18 -26.67
CA MET A 1 49.55 12.92 -26.59
C MET A 1 49.36 12.56 -25.13
N ALA A 2 48.18 12.11 -24.72
CA ALA A 2 47.95 11.63 -23.35
C ALA A 2 48.48 10.19 -23.17
N ILE A 3 48.94 9.85 -21.98
CA ILE A 3 49.34 8.48 -21.61
C ILE A 3 48.11 7.66 -21.20
N PRO A 4 48.15 6.31 -21.28
CA PRO A 4 47.02 5.45 -20.94
C PRO A 4 46.41 5.74 -19.56
N ALA A 5 45.11 5.54 -19.41
CA ALA A 5 44.40 5.79 -18.15
C ALA A 5 44.91 4.89 -17.00
N PRO A 6 44.89 5.37 -15.74
CA PRO A 6 45.13 4.52 -14.58
C PRO A 6 43.88 3.69 -14.22
N SER A 7 44.11 2.60 -13.50
CA SER A 7 43.06 1.85 -12.80
C SER A 7 42.78 2.48 -11.43
N ILE A 8 41.51 2.49 -11.02
CA ILE A 8 41.06 2.98 -9.70
C ILE A 8 40.18 1.92 -9.03
N MET A 9 40.28 1.77 -7.71
CA MET A 9 39.46 0.82 -6.96
C MET A 9 39.39 1.23 -5.48
N LEU A 10 38.28 0.95 -4.82
CA LEU A 10 38.22 0.94 -3.35
C LEU A 10 39.04 -0.24 -2.81
N VAL A 11 39.71 -0.03 -1.67
CA VAL A 11 40.48 -1.08 -0.99
C VAL A 11 40.05 -1.21 0.47
N PRO A 12 40.18 -2.40 1.09
CA PRO A 12 39.86 -2.57 2.51
C PRO A 12 40.69 -1.66 3.44
N PRO A 13 40.14 -1.22 4.58
CA PRO A 13 38.74 -1.41 5.01
C PRO A 13 37.75 -0.60 4.17
N HIS A 14 36.61 -1.22 3.84
CA HIS A 14 35.51 -0.53 3.17
C HIS A 14 34.67 0.22 4.20
N PRO A 15 34.20 1.45 3.92
CA PRO A 15 33.45 2.24 4.88
C PRO A 15 32.07 1.64 5.17
N SER A 16 31.67 1.64 6.43
CA SER A 16 30.37 1.17 6.91
C SER A 16 29.37 2.32 7.11
N SER A 17 29.84 3.52 7.45
CA SER A 17 29.08 4.77 7.49
C SER A 17 29.81 5.89 6.74
N GLN A 18 29.17 7.07 6.64
CA GLN A 18 29.74 8.23 5.96
C GLN A 18 30.98 8.79 6.68
N GLU A 19 31.07 8.60 8.00
CA GLU A 19 32.13 9.08 8.88
C GLU A 19 33.42 8.24 8.76
N ASP A 20 33.31 6.98 8.30
CA ASP A 20 34.43 6.06 8.17
C ASP A 20 35.45 6.54 7.12
N PRO A 21 36.75 6.23 7.29
CA PRO A 21 37.77 6.55 6.31
C PRO A 21 37.56 5.78 5.01
N ILE A 22 37.82 6.47 3.89
CA ILE A 22 37.68 5.90 2.54
C ILE A 22 39.08 5.72 1.94
N HIS A 23 39.45 4.47 1.69
CA HIS A 23 40.73 4.11 1.07
C HIS A 23 40.54 3.86 -0.42
N ILE A 24 41.05 4.77 -1.25
CA ILE A 24 40.96 4.68 -2.71
C ILE A 24 42.36 4.43 -3.26
N SER A 25 42.53 3.32 -3.97
CA SER A 25 43.82 3.02 -4.60
C SER A 25 43.79 3.26 -6.10
N CYS A 26 44.76 4.03 -6.57
CA CYS A 26 44.96 4.33 -7.99
C CYS A 26 46.30 3.77 -8.45
N MET A 27 46.33 3.08 -9.59
CA MET A 27 47.51 2.44 -10.16
C MET A 27 47.66 2.77 -11.64
N ALA A 28 48.82 3.30 -11.99
CA ALA A 28 49.23 3.52 -13.37
C ALA A 28 49.59 2.18 -14.06
N PRO A 29 49.49 2.10 -15.40
CA PRO A 29 49.99 0.97 -16.17
C PRO A 29 51.49 0.68 -15.93
N ARG A 30 51.93 -0.53 -16.30
CA ARG A 30 53.33 -0.95 -16.15
C ARG A 30 54.27 0.01 -16.90
N GLY A 31 55.39 0.37 -16.25
CA GLY A 31 56.40 1.28 -16.79
C GLY A 31 56.35 2.73 -16.27
N PHE A 32 55.28 3.11 -15.56
CA PHE A 32 55.09 4.48 -15.04
C PHE A 32 55.29 4.56 -13.52
N THR A 33 56.48 4.19 -13.02
CA THR A 33 56.77 4.27 -11.57
C THR A 33 57.08 5.69 -11.11
N GLY A 34 56.89 5.98 -9.82
CA GLY A 34 57.23 7.30 -9.25
C GLY A 34 56.38 8.47 -9.75
N ALA A 35 55.25 8.18 -10.39
CA ALA A 35 54.33 9.15 -10.97
C ALA A 35 53.63 10.00 -9.89
N ASN A 36 53.17 11.19 -10.29
CA ASN A 36 52.28 12.01 -9.48
C ASN A 36 50.83 11.64 -9.83
N PHE A 37 50.02 11.32 -8.83
CA PHE A 37 48.62 10.91 -8.96
C PHE A 37 47.70 11.98 -8.37
N THR A 38 46.67 12.37 -9.12
CA THR A 38 45.65 13.32 -8.71
C THR A 38 44.32 12.60 -8.59
N LEU A 39 43.70 12.67 -7.40
CA LEU A 39 42.34 12.21 -7.18
C LEU A 39 41.37 13.36 -7.46
N TYR A 40 40.32 13.06 -8.23
CA TYR A 40 39.24 13.97 -8.56
C TYR A 40 37.90 13.46 -8.04
N GLN A 41 37.00 14.39 -7.73
CA GLN A 41 35.57 14.11 -7.60
C GLN A 41 34.82 15.33 -8.10
N ASP A 42 33.77 15.12 -8.91
CA ASP A 42 32.97 16.20 -9.50
C ASP A 42 33.80 17.26 -10.24
N GLY A 43 34.90 16.82 -10.88
CA GLY A 43 35.85 17.67 -11.59
C GLY A 43 36.86 18.42 -10.72
N GLU A 44 36.65 18.52 -9.40
CA GLU A 44 37.58 19.16 -8.47
C GLU A 44 38.71 18.21 -8.02
N VAL A 45 39.90 18.77 -7.79
CA VAL A 45 41.03 18.06 -7.19
C VAL A 45 40.77 17.85 -5.70
N VAL A 46 40.78 16.59 -5.28
CA VAL A 46 40.60 16.19 -3.87
C VAL A 46 41.93 16.12 -3.15
N GLU A 47 42.89 15.41 -3.76
CA GLU A 47 44.21 15.15 -3.17
C GLU A 47 45.22 14.85 -4.29
N LEU A 48 46.49 15.22 -4.07
CA LEU A 48 47.61 14.92 -4.97
C LEU A 48 48.68 14.14 -4.19
N LEU A 49 48.96 12.91 -4.61
CA LEU A 49 49.97 12.04 -3.99
C LEU A 49 51.03 11.63 -5.00
N LYS A 50 52.28 11.53 -4.56
CA LYS A 50 53.38 11.02 -5.38
C LYS A 50 53.73 9.59 -4.98
N ALA A 51 53.77 8.69 -5.97
CA ALA A 51 54.24 7.33 -5.72
C ALA A 51 55.75 7.30 -5.41
N PRO A 52 56.21 6.37 -4.56
CA PRO A 52 57.62 6.00 -4.47
C PRO A 52 58.23 5.64 -5.83
N LYS A 53 59.55 5.84 -5.99
CA LYS A 53 60.25 5.71 -7.30
C LYS A 53 60.10 4.33 -7.96
N ASP A 54 59.91 3.31 -7.14
CA ASP A 54 59.76 1.89 -7.46
C ASP A 54 58.29 1.44 -7.59
N GLN A 55 57.33 2.28 -7.22
CA GLN A 55 55.91 1.92 -7.15
C GLN A 55 55.08 2.55 -8.28
N LEU A 56 54.07 1.80 -8.71
CA LEU A 56 53.09 2.16 -9.77
C LEU A 56 51.74 2.65 -9.20
N ARG A 57 51.61 2.74 -7.87
CA ARG A 57 50.32 2.85 -7.17
C ARG A 57 50.44 3.83 -6.00
N VAL A 58 49.34 4.51 -5.70
CA VAL A 58 49.11 5.24 -4.44
C VAL A 58 47.84 4.73 -3.76
N ILE A 59 47.68 5.05 -2.49
CA ILE A 59 46.42 4.92 -1.74
C ILE A 59 46.11 6.28 -1.14
N PHE A 60 44.99 6.86 -1.54
CA PHE A 60 44.42 8.07 -0.97
C PHE A 60 43.62 7.68 0.28
N ASN A 61 43.80 8.43 1.38
CA ASN A 61 43.23 8.13 2.69
C ASN A 61 42.31 9.28 3.10
N LEU A 62 41.06 9.24 2.64
CA LEU A 62 40.11 10.33 2.86
C LEU A 62 39.40 10.16 4.21
N SER A 63 39.27 11.24 4.98
CA SER A 63 38.46 11.26 6.20
C SER A 63 36.97 11.42 5.87
N GLY A 64 36.12 10.53 6.39
CA GLY A 64 34.71 10.45 6.00
C GLY A 64 33.89 11.72 6.29
N GLY A 65 34.15 12.37 7.44
CA GLY A 65 33.39 13.55 7.86
C GLY A 65 33.71 14.88 7.14
N SER A 66 34.75 14.94 6.29
CA SER A 66 35.28 16.23 5.80
C SER A 66 34.73 16.70 4.44
N ARG A 67 33.87 15.92 3.78
CA ARG A 67 33.40 16.23 2.41
C ARG A 67 31.91 16.52 2.42
N GLU A 68 31.63 17.81 2.55
CA GLU A 68 30.29 18.41 2.47
C GLU A 68 29.58 17.98 1.18
N VAL A 69 28.63 17.06 1.31
CA VAL A 69 27.43 16.86 0.45
C VAL A 69 27.67 16.64 -1.07
N ARG A 70 28.91 16.64 -1.55
CA ARG A 70 29.29 16.37 -2.93
C ARG A 70 29.33 14.86 -3.18
N GLY A 71 28.14 14.27 -3.19
CA GLY A 71 27.92 12.90 -3.63
C GLY A 71 28.21 12.78 -5.13
N GLY A 72 29.28 12.06 -5.47
CA GLY A 72 29.73 11.88 -6.85
C GLY A 72 30.85 10.84 -6.93
N PRO A 73 31.07 10.23 -8.10
CA PRO A 73 32.14 9.26 -8.28
C PRO A 73 33.53 9.91 -8.18
N PHE A 74 34.49 9.11 -7.74
CA PHE A 74 35.90 9.47 -7.80
C PHE A 74 36.52 9.02 -9.12
N CYS A 75 37.36 9.88 -9.68
CA CYS A 75 38.20 9.57 -10.84
C CYS A 75 39.66 9.84 -10.48
N CYS A 76 40.60 9.15 -11.11
CA CYS A 76 42.03 9.36 -10.90
C CYS A 76 42.72 9.71 -12.22
N GLN A 77 43.73 10.56 -12.13
CA GLN A 77 44.68 10.83 -13.22
C GLN A 77 46.10 10.65 -12.67
N TYR A 78 47.07 10.36 -13.54
CA TYR A 78 48.48 10.46 -13.19
C TYR A 78 49.25 11.29 -14.21
N SER A 79 50.41 11.77 -13.79
CA SER A 79 51.36 12.47 -14.64
C SER A 79 52.77 11.98 -14.39
N VAL A 80 53.55 11.90 -15.47
CA VAL A 80 54.98 11.62 -15.44
C VAL A 80 55.76 12.74 -16.11
N LEU A 81 57.05 12.82 -15.84
CA LEU A 81 57.94 13.73 -16.55
C LEU A 81 58.18 13.16 -17.95
N GLY A 82 57.63 13.83 -18.97
CA GLY A 82 57.87 13.46 -20.37
C GLY A 82 59.29 13.82 -20.83
N GLU A 83 59.63 13.35 -22.03
CA GLU A 83 60.95 13.53 -22.66
C GLU A 83 61.41 15.01 -22.70
N ASN A 84 60.49 15.94 -23.00
CA ASN A 84 60.73 17.38 -23.03
C ASN A 84 60.81 18.04 -21.63
N ARG A 85 60.97 17.27 -20.55
CA ARG A 85 60.87 17.70 -19.13
C ARG A 85 59.56 18.39 -18.75
N GLN A 86 58.50 18.17 -19.52
CA GLN A 86 57.17 18.72 -19.27
C GLN A 86 56.25 17.63 -18.73
N PRO A 87 55.32 17.92 -17.79
CA PRO A 87 54.39 16.92 -17.27
C PRO A 87 53.48 16.39 -18.38
N GLN A 88 53.50 15.07 -18.58
CA GLN A 88 52.59 14.38 -19.49
C GLN A 88 51.46 13.76 -18.66
N LEU A 89 50.22 14.23 -18.88
CA LEU A 89 49.03 13.75 -18.18
C LEU A 89 48.45 12.50 -18.86
N SER A 90 47.90 11.61 -18.04
CA SER A 90 47.07 10.49 -18.47
C SER A 90 45.67 10.92 -18.86
N ASN A 91 44.94 10.03 -19.54
CA ASN A 91 43.48 10.09 -19.48
C ASN A 91 42.98 9.85 -18.04
N LEU A 92 41.76 10.27 -17.73
CA LEU A 92 41.10 9.93 -16.46
C LEU A 92 40.80 8.43 -16.40
N SER A 93 40.78 7.86 -15.20
CA SER A 93 40.28 6.52 -14.93
C SER A 93 38.78 6.40 -15.19
N GLU A 94 38.28 5.16 -15.21
CA GLU A 94 36.87 4.89 -14.97
C GLU A 94 36.42 5.45 -13.59
N PRO A 95 35.13 5.79 -13.41
CA PRO A 95 34.61 6.30 -12.14
C PRO A 95 34.39 5.19 -11.09
N VAL A 96 34.86 5.40 -9.85
CA VAL A 96 34.52 4.53 -8.71
C VAL A 96 33.51 5.20 -7.79
N HIS A 97 32.51 4.44 -7.36
CA HIS A 97 31.44 4.90 -6.48
C HIS A 97 31.64 4.34 -5.07
N VAL A 98 31.46 5.19 -4.05
CA VAL A 98 31.43 4.76 -2.65
C VAL A 98 29.99 4.43 -2.29
N SER A 99 29.77 3.25 -1.70
CA SER A 99 28.48 2.82 -1.20
C SER A 99 28.65 2.28 0.22
N PHE A 100 27.64 2.54 1.06
CA PHE A 100 27.62 2.11 2.45
C PHE A 100 26.60 0.98 2.60
N PRO A 101 26.86 -0.03 3.45
CA PRO A 101 25.92 -1.11 3.70
C PRO A 101 24.61 -0.56 4.29
N VAL A 102 23.48 -0.88 3.66
CA VAL A 102 22.17 -0.44 4.14
C VAL A 102 21.89 -1.11 5.50
N PRO A 103 21.48 -0.34 6.54
CA PRO A 103 21.20 -0.93 7.85
C PRO A 103 20.03 -1.92 7.79
N THR A 104 20.32 -3.20 7.98
CA THR A 104 19.35 -4.30 7.83
C THR A 104 18.17 -4.24 8.79
N TRP A 105 18.32 -3.56 9.93
CA TRP A 105 17.25 -3.33 10.89
C TRP A 105 16.08 -2.52 10.31
N ILE A 106 16.31 -1.69 9.28
CA ILE A 106 15.25 -0.94 8.58
C ILE A 106 14.28 -1.91 7.88
N LEU A 107 14.79 -2.98 7.27
CA LEU A 107 13.98 -4.04 6.65
C LEU A 107 13.24 -4.88 7.70
N ALA A 108 13.87 -5.16 8.84
CA ALA A 108 13.24 -5.88 9.93
C ALA A 108 12.07 -5.07 10.55
N LEU A 109 12.25 -3.76 10.75
CA LEU A 109 11.21 -2.87 11.24
C LEU A 109 10.05 -2.73 10.26
N SER A 110 10.32 -2.54 8.97
CA SER A 110 9.26 -2.37 7.96
C SER A 110 8.44 -3.65 7.79
N LEU A 111 9.08 -4.82 7.78
CA LEU A 111 8.41 -6.11 7.72
C LEU A 111 7.58 -6.40 8.99
N SER A 112 8.12 -6.06 10.17
CA SER A 112 7.39 -6.18 11.44
C SER A 112 6.15 -5.28 11.48
N LEU A 113 6.29 -4.00 11.09
CA LEU A 113 5.19 -3.04 11.06
C LEU A 113 4.09 -3.45 10.06
N ALA A 114 4.47 -3.94 8.87
CA ALA A 114 3.54 -4.50 7.90
C ALA A 114 2.79 -5.73 8.44
N GLY A 115 3.50 -6.64 9.14
CA GLY A 115 2.89 -7.79 9.79
C GLY A 115 1.84 -7.40 10.84
N VAL A 116 2.16 -6.43 11.72
CA VAL A 116 1.22 -5.91 12.72
C VAL A 116 0.00 -5.28 12.04
N ALA A 117 0.18 -4.48 11.00
CA ALA A 117 -0.93 -3.86 10.27
C ALA A 117 -1.87 -4.90 9.64
N LEU A 118 -1.33 -5.95 9.01
CA LEU A 118 -2.10 -7.05 8.43
C LEU A 118 -2.87 -7.84 9.50
N LEU A 119 -2.26 -8.12 10.65
CA LEU A 119 -2.92 -8.78 11.78
C LEU A 119 -4.08 -7.95 12.33
N LEU A 120 -3.88 -6.65 12.54
CA LEU A 120 -4.94 -5.74 13.00
C LEU A 120 -6.11 -5.67 12.01
N PHE A 121 -5.83 -5.58 10.70
CA PHE A 121 -6.86 -5.58 9.67
C PHE A 121 -7.64 -6.92 9.62
N GLY A 122 -6.93 -8.05 9.77
CA GLY A 122 -7.54 -9.37 9.93
C GLY A 122 -8.47 -9.46 11.15
N LEU A 123 -8.02 -8.98 12.31
CA LEU A 123 -8.83 -9.00 13.54
C LEU A 123 -10.08 -8.10 13.42
N VAL A 124 -9.96 -6.91 12.81
CA VAL A 124 -11.09 -6.01 12.58
C VAL A 124 -12.11 -6.63 11.62
N THR A 125 -11.67 -7.21 10.50
CA THR A 125 -12.59 -7.85 9.54
C THR A 125 -13.32 -9.05 10.17
N ILE A 126 -12.62 -9.90 10.92
CA ILE A 126 -13.22 -11.01 11.68
C ILE A 126 -14.24 -10.48 12.71
N ALA A 127 -13.90 -9.45 13.48
CA ALA A 127 -14.80 -8.86 14.47
C ALA A 127 -16.07 -8.26 13.83
N LEU A 128 -15.95 -7.63 12.66
CA LEU A 128 -17.09 -7.11 11.89
C LEU A 128 -18.00 -8.24 11.37
N ILE A 129 -17.41 -9.36 10.91
CA ILE A 129 -18.17 -10.55 10.50
C ILE A 129 -18.92 -11.14 11.69
N ILE A 130 -18.25 -11.36 12.84
CA ILE A 130 -18.88 -11.87 14.06
C ILE A 130 -20.02 -10.95 14.53
N ARG A 131 -19.81 -9.62 14.54
CA ARG A 131 -20.86 -8.64 14.86
C ARG A 131 -22.06 -8.76 13.90
N LYS A 132 -21.84 -8.82 12.59
CA LYS A 132 -22.92 -8.98 11.60
C LYS A 132 -23.66 -10.30 11.74
N VAL A 133 -22.97 -11.42 12.00
CA VAL A 133 -23.60 -12.72 12.26
C VAL A 133 -24.41 -12.69 13.55
N LYS A 134 -23.89 -12.09 14.63
CA LYS A 134 -24.62 -11.93 15.90
C LYS A 134 -25.89 -11.11 15.73
N VAL A 135 -25.84 -9.98 15.01
CA VAL A 135 -27.03 -9.16 14.70
C VAL A 135 -28.05 -9.94 13.87
N LYS A 136 -27.62 -10.64 12.80
CA LYS A 136 -28.51 -11.50 12.01
C LYS A 136 -29.19 -12.59 12.85
N ASN A 137 -28.44 -13.23 13.74
CA ASN A 137 -28.96 -14.29 14.61
C ASN A 137 -29.94 -13.74 15.67
N LEU A 138 -29.65 -12.59 16.27
CA LEU A 138 -30.57 -11.91 17.20
C LEU A 138 -31.88 -11.47 16.51
N ASN A 139 -31.80 -10.95 15.28
CA ASN A 139 -33.00 -10.62 14.50
C ASN A 139 -33.82 -11.88 14.19
N LYS A 140 -33.19 -12.96 13.71
CA LYS A 140 -33.86 -14.25 13.45
C LYS A 140 -34.50 -14.85 14.72
N LYS A 141 -33.87 -14.68 15.89
CA LYS A 141 -34.45 -15.08 17.18
C LYS A 141 -35.71 -14.27 17.50
N ARG A 142 -35.67 -12.94 17.33
CA ARG A 142 -36.82 -12.06 17.55
C ARG A 142 -38.00 -12.40 16.62
N GLU A 143 -37.74 -12.62 15.32
CA GLU A 143 -38.76 -13.05 14.35
C GLU A 143 -39.44 -14.37 14.78
N ARG A 144 -38.65 -15.35 15.25
CA ARG A 144 -39.17 -16.62 15.76
C ARG A 144 -40.06 -16.42 16.99
N GLU A 145 -39.66 -15.54 17.91
CA GLU A 145 -40.43 -15.22 19.12
C GLU A 145 -41.75 -14.48 18.77
N SER A 146 -41.73 -13.55 17.81
CA SER A 146 -42.93 -12.84 17.34
C SER A 146 -43.95 -13.75 16.64
N CYS A 147 -43.50 -14.81 15.96
CA CYS A 147 -44.41 -15.77 15.30
C CYS A 147 -45.31 -16.51 16.29
N TRP A 148 -44.76 -16.91 17.45
CA TRP A 148 -45.54 -17.58 18.51
C TRP A 148 -46.56 -16.66 19.18
N VAL A 149 -46.25 -15.36 19.34
CA VAL A 149 -47.18 -14.39 19.93
C VAL A 149 -48.41 -14.18 19.04
N ASN A 150 -48.25 -14.11 17.71
CA ASN A 150 -49.38 -14.00 16.80
C ASN A 150 -50.25 -15.26 16.80
N ILE A 151 -49.66 -16.46 16.75
CA ILE A 151 -50.42 -17.72 16.75
C ILE A 151 -51.27 -17.83 18.03
N ALA A 152 -50.70 -17.54 19.20
CA ALA A 152 -51.43 -17.56 20.47
C ALA A 152 -52.52 -16.48 20.59
N THR A 153 -52.45 -15.40 19.79
CA THR A 153 -53.46 -14.33 19.79
C THR A 153 -54.59 -14.62 18.80
N THR A 154 -54.28 -15.22 17.64
CA THR A 154 -55.25 -15.62 16.63
C THR A 154 -56.09 -16.83 17.06
N ASP A 155 -55.54 -17.74 17.87
CA ASP A 155 -56.24 -18.93 18.38
C ASP A 155 -57.25 -18.62 19.51
N MET A 156 -57.44 -17.35 19.88
CA MET A 156 -58.38 -16.93 20.93
C MET A 156 -59.61 -16.15 20.42
N SER A 157 -59.72 -15.89 19.10
CA SER A 157 -60.95 -15.34 18.50
C SER A 157 -61.85 -16.46 17.97
N PHE A 158 -62.64 -17.07 18.86
CA PHE A 158 -63.77 -17.91 18.44
C PHE A 158 -64.89 -17.02 17.89
N ASP A 159 -65.16 -17.10 16.60
CA ASP A 159 -66.34 -16.48 15.98
C ASP A 159 -67.61 -17.17 16.50
N ASN A 160 -68.30 -16.52 17.45
CA ASN A 160 -69.58 -16.98 17.98
C ASN A 160 -70.72 -16.63 17.00
N SER A 161 -70.80 -17.38 15.90
CA SER A 161 -71.93 -17.33 14.98
C SER A 161 -72.45 -18.74 14.66
N LEU A 162 -73.79 -18.85 14.58
CA LEU A 162 -74.58 -20.05 14.33
C LEU A 162 -74.68 -21.07 15.50
N PHE A 163 -75.82 -21.07 16.20
CA PHE A 163 -76.77 -22.22 16.16
C PHE A 163 -78.11 -21.93 16.90
N THR A 164 -78.99 -21.13 16.28
CA THR A 164 -80.42 -21.10 16.66
C THR A 164 -81.14 -22.29 16.02
N ILE A 165 -81.01 -23.49 16.61
CA ILE A 165 -81.80 -24.65 16.17
C ILE A 165 -83.28 -24.42 16.48
N MET A 166 -84.04 -24.28 15.39
CA MET A 166 -85.44 -24.65 15.23
C MET A 166 -85.97 -25.66 16.28
N LYS A 167 -86.75 -25.17 17.25
CA LYS A 167 -87.62 -26.01 18.08
C LYS A 167 -89.06 -25.90 17.57
N MET A 168 -89.52 -26.94 16.89
CA MET A 168 -90.89 -27.08 16.37
C MET A 168 -91.94 -27.13 17.51
N THR A 169 -93.03 -26.36 17.38
CA THR A 169 -94.41 -26.70 17.82
C THR A 169 -95.41 -25.61 17.34
N SER A 170 -96.61 -26.01 16.89
CA SER A 170 -97.75 -25.18 16.41
C SER A 170 -97.52 -24.51 15.04
N GLU A 171 -98.06 -24.99 13.90
CA GLU A 171 -99.46 -25.05 13.39
C GLU A 171 -99.97 -23.75 12.73
N GLU A 172 -100.46 -23.91 11.48
CA GLU A 172 -101.21 -22.95 10.61
C GLU A 172 -100.48 -21.64 10.18
N ASP A 173 -100.57 -21.11 8.94
CA ASP A 173 -101.26 -21.54 7.70
C ASP A 173 -100.64 -20.89 6.42
N ALA A 174 -101.00 -21.40 5.24
CA ALA A 174 -101.08 -20.77 3.90
C ALA A 174 -99.90 -19.98 3.24
N ALA A 175 -99.28 -20.67 2.26
CA ALA A 175 -99.18 -20.30 0.81
C ALA A 175 -98.18 -19.25 0.22
N ASN A 176 -97.71 -19.57 -1.00
CA ASN A 176 -97.07 -18.75 -2.07
C ASN A 176 -95.62 -18.26 -1.87
N LEU A 177 -94.80 -17.99 -2.90
CA LEU A 177 -94.51 -18.62 -4.22
C LEU A 177 -93.17 -17.99 -4.74
N ASP A 178 -92.41 -18.71 -5.58
CA ASP A 178 -91.37 -18.26 -6.57
C ASP A 178 -90.07 -17.45 -6.22
N THR A 179 -88.94 -18.10 -6.56
CA THR A 179 -87.77 -17.75 -7.45
C THR A 179 -87.71 -16.42 -8.28
N PRO A 180 -86.60 -16.06 -9.03
CA PRO A 180 -85.13 -16.36 -8.92
C PRO A 180 -84.12 -15.24 -9.42
N SER A 181 -82.80 -15.55 -9.38
CA SER A 181 -81.74 -15.28 -10.41
C SER A 181 -81.15 -13.86 -10.75
N GLY A 182 -79.85 -13.83 -11.11
CA GLY A 182 -79.14 -12.76 -11.87
C GLY A 182 -77.65 -12.57 -11.48
N SER A 183 -76.66 -13.26 -12.08
CA SER A 183 -75.80 -12.87 -13.24
C SER A 183 -74.77 -11.73 -12.99
N THR A 184 -73.45 -11.96 -12.82
CA THR A 184 -72.34 -12.22 -13.80
C THR A 184 -71.82 -10.99 -14.61
N GLU A 185 -70.49 -10.73 -14.57
CA GLU A 185 -69.56 -10.39 -15.70
C GLU A 185 -68.43 -9.34 -15.41
N THR A 186 -67.48 -9.23 -16.36
CA THR A 186 -66.08 -8.70 -16.23
C THR A 186 -65.75 -7.78 -17.46
N PRO A 187 -64.57 -7.72 -18.15
CA PRO A 187 -63.13 -7.78 -17.81
C PRO A 187 -62.27 -6.57 -18.32
N GLY A 188 -61.01 -6.46 -17.85
CA GLY A 188 -59.87 -6.18 -18.76
C GLY A 188 -59.00 -4.90 -18.61
N PRO A 189 -57.79 -4.83 -19.24
CA PRO A 189 -56.67 -3.95 -18.82
C PRO A 189 -56.01 -3.04 -19.92
N ARG A 190 -55.07 -2.13 -19.55
CA ARG A 190 -54.18 -1.39 -20.50
C ARG A 190 -52.83 -0.91 -19.89
N LYS A 191 -51.83 -0.54 -20.72
CA LYS A 191 -50.42 -0.19 -20.36
C LYS A 191 -49.83 1.03 -21.12
N ARG A 192 -48.86 1.74 -20.47
CA ARG A 192 -47.67 2.50 -21.05
C ARG A 192 -47.96 3.91 -21.69
N PRO A 193 -47.01 4.91 -21.85
CA PRO A 193 -45.52 4.98 -21.71
C PRO A 193 -44.83 6.12 -20.88
N THR A 194 -43.50 5.95 -20.69
CA THR A 194 -42.29 6.86 -20.62
C THR A 194 -42.48 8.40 -20.58
N SER A 195 -41.72 9.28 -19.86
CA SER A 195 -40.26 9.38 -19.55
C SER A 195 -39.98 10.34 -18.34
N THR A 196 -38.80 10.39 -17.68
CA THR A 196 -37.74 11.44 -17.88
C THR A 196 -36.56 11.31 -16.85
N SER A 197 -35.39 11.84 -17.22
CA SER A 197 -34.07 11.94 -16.55
C SER A 197 -33.99 12.52 -15.11
N SER A 198 -33.06 12.00 -14.28
CA SER A 198 -31.93 12.73 -13.61
C SER A 198 -31.38 11.99 -12.36
N SER A 199 -30.15 12.34 -11.91
CA SER A 199 -29.35 11.69 -10.84
C SER A 199 -28.14 12.59 -10.51
N PRO A 200 -27.46 12.52 -9.34
CA PRO A 200 -27.91 12.18 -7.98
C PRO A 200 -27.52 13.27 -6.93
N GLU A 201 -28.11 13.25 -5.72
CA GLU A 201 -27.63 14.07 -4.59
C GLU A 201 -27.87 13.35 -3.24
N PRO A 202 -26.84 13.14 -2.38
CA PRO A 202 -26.99 12.54 -1.06
C PRO A 202 -27.11 13.61 0.05
N PRO A 203 -28.02 13.45 1.04
CA PRO A 203 -28.13 14.41 2.14
C PRO A 203 -27.00 14.22 3.16
N GLU A 204 -26.24 15.28 3.41
CA GLU A 204 -25.34 15.37 4.55
C GLU A 204 -26.12 15.53 5.86
N PHE A 205 -25.76 14.77 6.90
CA PHE A 205 -26.21 15.04 8.27
C PHE A 205 -25.00 15.10 9.21
N SER A 206 -24.54 16.32 9.46
CA SER A 206 -23.52 16.62 10.47
C SER A 206 -24.19 16.93 11.81
N THR A 207 -23.80 16.20 12.87
CA THR A 207 -24.20 16.50 14.25
C THR A 207 -23.03 16.37 15.21
N PHE A 208 -22.16 17.39 15.18
CA PHE A 208 -21.39 17.77 16.36
C PHE A 208 -21.96 19.06 16.94
N ARG A 209 -22.28 19.06 18.24
CA ARG A 209 -22.27 20.27 19.07
C ARG A 209 -21.39 20.00 20.28
N ALA A 210 -20.35 20.80 20.42
CA ALA A 210 -19.65 20.98 21.67
C ALA A 210 -20.33 22.10 22.46
N CYS A 211 -20.64 21.82 23.73
CA CYS A 211 -20.26 22.57 24.93
C CYS A 211 -20.87 21.86 26.14
#